data_AF-A0A3M1GTM9-F1
#
_entry.id   AF-A0A3M1GTM9-F1
#
_cell.length_a   1.000
_cell.length_b   1.000
_cell.length_c   1.000
_cell.angle_alpha   90.00
_cell.angle_beta   90.00
_cell.angle_gamma   90.00
#
_symmetry.space_group_name_H-M   'P 1'
#
loop_
_entity.id
_entity.type
_entity.pdbx_description
1 polymer ?
#
loop_
_entity_poly.entity_id
_entity_poly.type
_entity_poly.pdbx_seq_one_letter_code
_entity_poly.pdbx_strand_id
1 'polypeptide(L)' 'MSFWRKKEKEFAEMDRIIRQNPGILPAELARMLNVPRSTIQRRLPSMEEAGFLYCEDDRGGLHPFK' A
#
# COMPACT_ATOMS: atom_id res chain seq x y z
N MET A 1 5.80 9.20 19.25
CA MET A 1 6.30 8.90 17.88
C MET A 1 6.99 7.52 17.80
N SER A 2 6.35 6.41 18.23
CA SER A 2 7.01 5.09 18.30
C SER A 2 6.29 3.96 17.52
N PHE A 3 5.06 4.18 17.06
CA PHE A 3 4.27 3.15 16.37
C PHE A 3 4.73 2.86 14.92
N TRP A 4 5.51 3.76 14.32
CA TRP A 4 5.89 3.70 12.91
C TRP A 4 7.02 2.70 12.60
N ARG A 5 7.96 2.49 13.52
CA ARG A 5 9.14 1.61 13.28
C ARG A 5 8.79 0.13 13.09
N LYS A 6 7.70 -0.37 13.69
CA LYS A 6 7.31 -1.79 13.53
C LYS A 6 6.68 -2.08 12.17
N LYS A 7 6.03 -1.08 11.55
CA LYS A 7 5.32 -1.24 10.27
C LYS A 7 6.11 -0.76 9.06
N GLU A 8 7.26 -0.12 9.28
CA GLU A 8 8.14 0.37 8.22
C GLU A 8 8.51 -0.71 7.19
N LYS A 9 8.79 -1.94 7.64
CA LYS A 9 9.03 -3.08 6.72
C LYS A 9 7.81 -3.46 5.89
N GLU A 10 6.61 -3.40 6.48
CA GLU A 10 5.37 -3.74 5.78
C GLU A 10 5.01 -2.69 4.75
N PHE A 11 5.22 -1.41 5.08
CA PHE A 11 5.00 -0.29 4.15
C PHE A 11 6.02 -0.29 3.02
N ALA A 12 7.30 -0.54 3.33
CA ALA A 12 8.34 -0.65 2.30
C ALA A 12 8.05 -1.79 1.31
N GLU A 13 7.56 -2.95 1.79
CA GLU A 13 7.20 -4.05 0.91
C GLU A 13 5.95 -3.74 0.07
N MET A 14 4.93 -3.11 0.66
CA MET A 14 3.76 -2.62 -0.10
C MET A 14 4.16 -1.61 -1.19
N ASP A 15 4.99 -0.61 -0.85
CA ASP A 15 5.49 0.39 -1.80
C ASP A 15 6.28 -0.26 -2.93
N ARG A 16 7.16 -1.21 -2.62
CA ARG A 16 7.92 -1.96 -3.61
C ARG A 16 7.00 -2.67 -4.60
N ILE A 17 5.96 -3.36 -4.13
CA ILE A 17 5.03 -4.10 -5.00
C ILE A 17 4.23 -3.14 -5.88
N ILE A 18 3.70 -2.05 -5.32
CA ILE A 18 2.92 -1.05 -6.07
C ILE A 18 3.79 -0.36 -7.14
N ARG A 19 5.04 -0.04 -6.82
CA ARG A 19 5.99 0.54 -7.80
C ARG A 19 6.37 -0.43 -8.93
N GLN A 20 6.47 -1.72 -8.62
CA GLN A 20 6.75 -2.75 -9.62
C GLN A 20 5.53 -3.09 -10.48
N ASN A 21 4.32 -2.88 -9.95
CA ASN A 21 3.06 -3.17 -10.63
C ASN A 21 2.07 -1.98 -10.51
N PRO A 22 2.32 -0.86 -11.21
CA PRO A 22 1.38 0.25 -11.21
C PRO A 22 0.01 -0.19 -11.75
N GLY A 23 -1.07 0.18 -11.06
CA GLY A 23 -2.43 -0.27 -11.36
C GLY A 23 -2.85 -1.56 -10.65
N ILE A 24 -2.02 -2.08 -9.74
CA ILE A 24 -2.38 -3.26 -8.93
C ILE A 24 -3.62 -2.98 -8.08
N LEU A 25 -4.57 -3.92 -8.08
CA LEU A 25 -5.76 -3.79 -7.23
C LEU A 25 -5.39 -4.08 -5.76
N PRO A 26 -6.01 -3.40 -4.77
CA PRO A 26 -5.82 -3.71 -3.35
C PRO A 26 -6.10 -5.17 -2.99
N ALA A 27 -6.98 -5.84 -3.75
CA ALA A 27 -7.26 -7.26 -3.59
C ALA A 27 -6.09 -8.16 -4.05
N GLU A 28 -5.39 -7.78 -5.10
CA GLU A 28 -4.22 -8.50 -5.61
C GLU A 28 -3.02 -8.27 -4.69
N LEU A 29 -2.81 -7.01 -4.26
CA LEU A 29 -1.79 -6.67 -3.28
C LEU A 29 -1.98 -7.48 -1.97
N ALA A 30 -3.23 -7.62 -1.51
CA ALA A 30 -3.57 -8.45 -0.35
C ALA A 30 -3.18 -9.92 -0.54
N ARG A 31 -3.44 -10.49 -1.73
CA ARG A 31 -3.07 -11.88 -2.08
C ARG A 31 -1.55 -12.07 -2.12
N MET A 32 -0.82 -11.14 -2.73
CA MET A 32 0.65 -11.21 -2.82
C MET A 32 1.30 -11.16 -1.44
N LEU A 33 0.76 -10.34 -0.54
CA LEU A 33 1.26 -10.18 0.82
C LEU A 33 0.68 -11.21 1.81
N ASN A 34 -0.21 -12.09 1.35
CA ASN A 34 -0.94 -13.05 2.17
C ASN A 34 -1.59 -12.42 3.41
N VAL A 35 -2.27 -11.28 3.22
CA VAL A 35 -3.00 -10.56 4.27
C VAL A 35 -4.45 -10.33 3.86
N PRO A 36 -5.37 -10.10 4.82
CA PRO A 36 -6.73 -9.68 4.50
C PRO A 36 -6.76 -8.34 3.74
N ARG A 37 -7.71 -8.18 2.81
CA ARG A 37 -7.92 -6.90 2.10
C ARG A 37 -8.19 -5.73 3.05
N SER A 38 -8.86 -5.98 4.18
CA SER A 38 -9.10 -4.97 5.21
C SER A 38 -7.81 -4.46 5.87
N THR A 39 -6.75 -5.27 5.88
CA THR A 39 -5.42 -4.84 6.33
C THR A 39 -4.82 -3.84 5.36
N ILE A 40 -4.91 -4.10 4.04
CA ILE A 40 -4.44 -3.16 3.02
C ILE A 40 -5.18 -1.83 3.13
N GLN A 41 -6.51 -1.86 3.18
CA GLN A 41 -7.33 -0.64 3.31
C GLN A 41 -7.01 0.17 4.57
N ARG A 42 -6.73 -0.48 5.70
CA ARG A 42 -6.31 0.21 6.93
C ARG A 42 -4.88 0.74 6.88
N ARG A 43 -4.01 0.14 6.07
CA ARG A 43 -2.62 0.56 5.92
C ARG A 43 -2.46 1.74 4.97
N LEU A 44 -3.30 1.86 3.93
CA LEU A 44 -3.21 2.94 2.95
C LEU A 44 -3.19 4.35 3.58
N PRO A 45 -4.11 4.73 4.49
CA PRO A 45 -4.03 6.03 5.17
C PRO A 45 -2.76 6.22 5.99
N SER A 46 -2.31 5.16 6.68
CA SER A 46 -1.03 5.22 7.41
C SER A 46 0.16 5.38 6.46
N MET A 47 0.13 4.77 5.28
CA MET A 47 1.20 4.93 4.30
C MET A 47 1.28 6.37 3.79
N GLU A 48 0.13 7.00 3.54
CA GLU A 48 0.05 8.41 3.15
C GLU A 48 0.64 9.34 4.23
N GLU A 49 0.28 9.12 5.49
CA GLU A 49 0.87 9.82 6.65
C GLU A 49 2.39 9.62 6.79
N ALA A 50 2.92 8.48 6.29
CA ALA A 50 4.36 8.22 6.22
C ALA A 50 5.05 8.82 4.97
N GLY A 51 4.31 9.50 4.09
CA GLY A 51 4.83 10.11 2.86
C GLY A 51 4.83 9.20 1.64
N PHE A 52 4.22 8.01 1.73
CA PHE A 52 3.96 7.17 0.57
C PHE A 52 2.62 7.56 -0.07
N LEU A 53 2.69 8.39 -1.11
CA LEU A 53 1.51 8.90 -1.80
C LEU A 53 1.11 7.96 -2.94
N TYR A 54 -0.17 7.61 -3.00
CA TYR A 54 -0.75 6.79 -4.07
C TYR A 54 -2.05 7.40 -4.57
N CYS A 55 -2.35 7.19 -5.84
CA CYS A 55 -3.66 7.48 -6.42
C CYS A 55 -4.34 6.19 -6.87
N GLU A 56 -5.67 6.21 -6.84
CA GLU A 56 -6.52 5.12 -7.32
C GLU A 56 -7.07 5.49 -8.72
N ASP A 57 -7.01 4.57 -9.67
CA ASP A 57 -7.62 4.74 -11.00
C ASP A 57 -9.14 4.44 -10.98
N ASP A 58 -9.83 4.65 -12.11
CA ASP A 58 -11.27 4.41 -12.23
C ASP A 58 -11.69 2.93 -11.99
N ARG A 59 -10.72 2.00 -11.99
CA ARG A 59 -10.91 0.56 -11.80
C ARG A 59 -10.51 0.10 -10.39
N GLY A 60 -10.01 1.01 -9.55
CA GLY A 60 -9.53 0.72 -8.21
C GLY A 60 -8.06 0.29 -8.12
N GLY A 61 -7.28 0.50 -9.17
CA GLY A 61 -5.86 0.19 -9.26
C GLY A 61 -4.99 1.26 -8.59
N LEU A 62 -3.99 0.84 -7.82
CA LEU A 62 -3.09 1.73 -7.09
C LEU A 62 -1.90 2.14 -7.95
N HIS A 63 -1.65 3.44 -8.04
CA HIS A 63 -0.51 4.04 -8.73
C HIS A 63 0.31 4.92 -7.79
N PRO A 64 1.66 4.89 -7.84
CA PRO A 64 2.49 5.85 -7.13
C PRO A 64 2.18 7.28 -7.58
N PHE A 65 1.87 8.16 -6.62
CA PHE A 65 1.68 9.59 -6.88
C PHE A 65 3.05 10.27 -6.87
N LYS A 66 3.36 11.04 -7.92
CA LYS A 66 4.63 11.75 -8.11
C LYS A 66 4.43 13.25 -7.99
#